data_AF-A0A2N8KLK1-F1
#
_entry.id   AF-A0A2N8KLK1-F1
#
_cell.length_a   1.000
_cell.length_b   1.000
_cell.length_c   1.000
_cell.angle_alpha   90.00
_cell.angle_beta   90.00
_cell.angle_gamma   90.00
#
_symmetry.space_group_name_H-M   'P 1'
#
loop_
_entity.id
_entity.type
_entity.pdbx_description
1 polymer ?
#
loop_
_entity_poly.entity_id
_entity_poly.type
_entity_poly.pdbx_seq_one_letter_code
_entity_poly.pdbx_strand_id
1 'polypeptide(L)'
;VPVAQAEDWLHGALYADGMRLDAFVEKLARYRPGRLACDPAVAALRISGSFPLDDTDRALAAVARTLPVRVERHTRYWVVLRPAG
;
A
#
# COMPACT_ATOMS: atom_id res chain seq x y z
N VAL A 1 13.03 6.52 -23.49
CA VAL A 1 12.14 5.44 -23.01
C VAL A 1 12.37 5.31 -21.52
N PRO A 2 11.43 5.65 -20.62
CA PRO A 2 11.60 5.25 -19.22
C PRO A 2 11.43 3.73 -19.19
N VAL A 3 12.48 3.04 -18.76
CA VAL A 3 12.47 1.62 -18.46
C VAL A 3 11.30 1.36 -17.52
N ALA A 4 10.37 0.51 -17.94
CA ALA A 4 9.31 0.04 -17.08
C ALA A 4 9.95 -0.45 -15.77
N GLN A 5 9.35 -0.08 -14.64
CA GLN A 5 9.69 -0.47 -13.27
C GLN A 5 9.51 -1.99 -13.05
N ALA A 6 10.05 -2.81 -13.97
CA ALA A 6 9.88 -4.24 -14.08
C ALA A 6 10.77 -5.01 -13.08
N GLU A 7 11.63 -4.31 -12.33
CA GLU A 7 12.59 -4.91 -11.39
C GLU A 7 12.22 -4.69 -9.92
N ASP A 8 10.97 -4.29 -9.65
CA ASP A 8 10.46 -4.13 -8.28
C ASP A 8 10.13 -5.48 -7.60
N TRP A 9 10.29 -6.59 -8.33
CA TRP A 9 9.68 -7.88 -8.01
C TRP A 9 10.64 -8.94 -7.44
N LEU A 10 11.96 -8.72 -7.41
CA LEU A 10 12.90 -9.81 -7.15
C LEU A 10 13.38 -9.96 -5.68
N HIS A 11 13.16 -8.99 -4.77
CA HIS A 11 13.88 -9.00 -3.47
C HIS A 11 13.11 -8.54 -2.21
N GLY A 12 11.77 -8.58 -2.19
CA GLY A 12 11.01 -8.45 -0.92
C GLY A 12 10.58 -7.05 -0.48
N ALA A 13 10.65 -6.04 -1.35
CA ALA A 13 10.08 -4.71 -1.11
C ALA A 13 9.51 -4.08 -2.40
N LEU A 14 8.35 -3.42 -2.26
CA LEU A 14 7.64 -2.64 -3.26
C LEU A 14 8.09 -1.18 -3.20
N TYR A 15 8.74 -0.69 -4.24
CA TYR A 15 9.14 0.69 -4.43
C TYR A 15 7.98 1.49 -5.03
N ALA A 16 7.51 2.47 -4.28
CA ALA A 16 6.59 3.48 -4.75
C ALA A 16 7.37 4.77 -5.00
N ASP A 17 7.19 5.36 -6.18
CA ASP A 17 7.69 6.69 -6.50
C ASP A 17 6.53 7.50 -7.06
N GLY A 18 5.99 8.42 -6.25
CA GLY A 18 4.82 9.22 -6.60
C GLY A 18 3.57 8.39 -6.93
N MET A 19 3.51 7.15 -6.43
CA MET A 19 2.44 6.20 -6.77
C MET A 19 1.16 6.53 -6.01
N ARG A 20 0.02 6.42 -6.68
CA ARG A 20 -1.28 6.57 -6.01
C ARG A 20 -1.49 5.47 -4.98
N LEU A 21 -2.07 5.83 -3.83
CA LEU A 21 -2.35 4.89 -2.76
C LEU A 21 -3.29 3.78 -3.21
N ASP A 22 -4.28 4.05 -4.06
CA ASP A 22 -5.13 3.00 -4.62
C ASP A 22 -4.35 1.94 -5.41
N ALA A 23 -3.44 2.37 -6.29
CA ALA A 23 -2.62 1.48 -7.09
C ALA A 23 -1.64 0.68 -6.22
N PHE A 24 -1.06 1.31 -5.19
CA PHE A 24 -0.23 0.63 -4.21
C PHE A 24 -1.03 -0.44 -3.48
N VAL A 25 -2.22 -0.11 -2.98
CA VAL A 25 -3.10 -1.03 -2.26
C VAL A 25 -3.54 -2.19 -3.14
N GLU A 26 -3.88 -1.95 -4.40
CA GLU A 26 -4.26 -3.00 -5.34
C GLU A 26 -3.09 -3.96 -5.62
N LYS A 27 -1.87 -3.43 -5.81
CA LYS A 27 -0.66 -4.26 -5.92
C LYS A 27 -0.45 -5.08 -4.66
N LEU A 28 -0.51 -4.43 -3.50
CA LEU A 28 -0.29 -5.05 -2.20
C LEU A 28 -1.33 -6.14 -1.90
N ALA A 29 -2.58 -5.95 -2.34
CA ALA A 29 -3.65 -6.93 -2.23
C ALA A 29 -3.37 -8.24 -2.96
N ARG A 30 -2.51 -8.24 -4.00
CA ARG A 30 -2.12 -9.46 -4.73
C ARG A 30 -1.13 -10.34 -3.98
N TYR A 31 -0.35 -9.76 -3.07
CA TYR A 31 0.68 -10.49 -2.31
C TYR A 31 0.21 -11.01 -0.95
N ARG A 32 -0.97 -10.57 -0.49
CA ARG A 32 -1.53 -10.99 0.80
C ARG A 32 -2.76 -11.90 0.62
N PRO A 33 -2.91 -12.94 1.44
CA PRO A 33 -4.19 -13.61 1.57
C PRO A 33 -5.18 -12.68 2.31
N GLY A 34 -6.26 -12.27 1.63
CA GLY A 34 -7.34 -11.48 2.21
C GLY A 34 -7.78 -10.29 1.35
N ARG A 35 -8.78 -9.55 1.83
CA ARG A 35 -9.29 -8.33 1.21
C ARG A 35 -8.62 -7.11 1.82
N LEU A 36 -7.95 -6.33 0.98
CA LEU A 36 -7.44 -5.02 1.32
C LEU A 36 -8.19 -3.98 0.47
N ALA A 37 -8.86 -3.04 1.12
CA ALA A 37 -9.58 -1.97 0.45
C ALA A 37 -8.97 -0.61 0.77
N CYS A 38 -9.11 0.33 -0.15
CA CYS A 38 -8.71 1.72 -0.01
C CYS A 38 -9.95 2.60 -0.05
N ASP A 39 -10.09 3.53 0.89
CA ASP A 39 -11.14 4.53 0.87
C ASP A 39 -10.87 5.55 -0.25
N PRO A 40 -11.88 5.90 -1.08
CA PRO A 40 -11.70 6.82 -2.20
C PRO A 40 -11.20 8.20 -1.78
N ALA A 41 -11.42 8.63 -0.53
CA ALA A 41 -10.90 9.90 -0.01
C ALA A 41 -9.37 9.94 0.04
N VAL A 42 -8.72 8.78 0.21
CA VAL A 42 -7.25 8.66 0.32
C VAL A 42 -6.62 8.00 -0.90
N ALA A 43 -7.43 7.45 -1.82
CA ALA A 43 -6.98 6.80 -3.05
C ALA A 43 -6.04 7.68 -3.88
N ALA A 44 -6.37 8.97 -4.02
CA ALA A 44 -5.60 9.93 -4.81
C ALA A 44 -4.29 10.39 -4.13
N LEU A 45 -4.05 10.04 -2.87
CA LEU A 45 -2.80 10.40 -2.18
C LEU A 45 -1.62 9.71 -2.87
N ARG A 46 -0.53 10.46 -3.02
CA ARG A 46 0.71 9.93 -3.57
C ARG A 46 1.63 9.50 -2.45
N ILE A 47 2.21 8.32 -2.62
CA ILE A 47 3.15 7.74 -1.69
C ILE A 47 4.47 7.52 -2.42
N SER A 48 5.56 7.81 -1.72
CA SER A 48 6.92 7.53 -2.20
C SER A 48 7.70 6.86 -1.08
N GLY A 49 8.44 5.81 -1.42
CA GLY A 49 9.25 5.03 -0.47
C GLY A 49 9.32 3.56 -0.86
N SER A 50 10.17 2.83 -0.15
CA SER A 50 10.22 1.37 -0.24
C SER A 50 9.39 0.74 0.87
N PHE A 51 8.54 -0.21 0.50
CA PHE A 51 7.61 -0.87 1.41
C PHE A 51 7.85 -2.38 1.37
N PRO A 52 8.18 -3.05 2.49
CA PRO A 52 8.43 -4.48 2.47
C PRO A 52 7.18 -5.26 2.03
N LEU A 53 7.34 -6.19 1.09
CA LEU A 53 6.25 -7.07 0.61
C LEU A 53 6.08 -8.30 1.51
N ASP A 54 7.18 -8.74 2.14
CA ASP A 54 7.19 -9.87 3.08
C ASP A 54 6.30 -9.60 4.31
N ASP A 55 6.26 -8.33 4.75
CA ASP A 55 5.42 -7.87 5.86
C ASP A 55 4.51 -6.73 5.43
N THR A 56 3.36 -7.12 4.89
CA THR A 56 2.35 -6.22 4.35
C THR A 56 1.74 -5.30 5.41
N ASP A 57 1.67 -5.75 6.67
CA ASP A 57 1.14 -4.97 7.78
C ASP A 57 2.09 -3.82 8.13
N ARG A 58 3.40 -4.11 8.11
CA ARG A 58 4.44 -3.11 8.30
C ARG A 58 4.44 -2.04 7.21
N ALA A 59 4.21 -2.45 5.95
CA ALA A 59 4.03 -1.51 4.84
C ALA A 59 2.83 -0.57 5.07
N LEU A 60 1.67 -1.11 5.44
CA LEU A 60 0.47 -0.32 5.74
C LEU A 60 0.66 0.62 6.93
N ALA A 61 1.36 0.16 7.98
CA ALA A 61 1.69 0.99 9.13
C ALA A 61 2.64 2.14 8.76
N ALA A 62 3.61 1.91 7.87
CA ALA A 62 4.49 2.96 7.37
C ALA A 62 3.69 4.03 6.60
N VAL A 63 2.76 3.61 5.73
CA VAL A 63 1.86 4.52 5.01
C VAL A 63 1.00 5.33 5.98
N ALA A 64 0.43 4.70 7.00
CA ALA A 64 -0.36 5.40 8.03
C ALA A 64 0.43 6.38 8.90
N ARG A 65 1.77 6.25 8.94
CA ARG A 65 2.65 7.20 9.62
C ARG A 65 3.06 8.38 8.74
N THR A 66 3.12 8.21 7.43
CA THR A 66 3.56 9.25 6.49
C THR A 66 2.40 10.08 5.93
N LEU A 67 1.20 9.50 5.91
CA LEU A 67 0.00 10.12 5.35
C LEU A 67 -1.10 10.20 6.41
N PRO A 68 -2.07 11.11 6.27
CA PRO A 68 -3.25 11.20 7.14
C PRO A 68 -4.22 10.06 6.85
N VAL A 69 -3.76 8.82 7.01
CA VAL A 69 -4.54 7.60 6.81
C VAL A 69 -4.41 6.69 8.01
N ARG A 70 -5.46 5.91 8.28
CA ARG A 70 -5.53 4.89 9.33
C ARG A 70 -5.81 3.53 8.73
N VAL A 71 -5.26 2.49 9.34
CA VAL A 71 -5.48 1.10 8.96
C VAL A 71 -6.60 0.53 9.82
N GLU A 72 -7.79 0.35 9.27
CA GLU A 72 -8.91 -0.32 9.95
C GLU A 72 -8.91 -1.81 9.62
N ARG A 73 -8.72 -2.64 10.64
CA ARG A 73 -8.73 -4.10 10.52
C ARG A 73 -10.08 -4.60 11.03
N HIS A 74 -10.99 -4.94 10.13
CA HIS A 74 -12.29 -5.49 10.52
C HIS A 74 -12.18 -6.96 10.93
N THR A 75 -11.34 -7.74 10.24
CA THR A 75 -11.06 -9.15 10.57
C THR A 75 -9.60 -9.49 10.21
N ARG A 76 -9.13 -10.69 10.55
CA ARG A 76 -7.78 -11.19 10.20
C ARG A 76 -7.49 -11.08 8.69
N TYR A 77 -8.51 -11.23 7.86
CA TYR A 77 -8.39 -11.21 6.40
C TYR A 77 -8.99 -9.95 5.75
N TRP A 78 -9.54 -9.01 6.52
CA TRP A 78 -10.16 -7.80 5.97
C TRP A 78 -9.54 -6.55 6.59
N VAL A 79 -8.84 -5.79 5.75
CA VAL A 79 -8.21 -4.53 6.12
C VAL A 79 -8.68 -3.43 5.17
N VAL A 80 -8.93 -2.25 5.71
CA VAL A 80 -9.39 -1.07 4.97
C VAL A 80 -8.54 0.13 5.37
N LEU A 81 -7.94 0.80 4.40
CA LEU A 81 -7.30 2.09 4.61
C LEU A 81 -8.35 3.19 4.55
N ARG A 82 -8.47 3.97 5.62
CA ARG A 82 -9.37 5.12 5.70
C ARG A 82 -8.59 6.39 5.97
N PRO A 83 -9.12 7.58 5.67
CA PRO A 83 -8.55 8.82 6.16
C PRO A 83 -8.46 8.83 7.68
N ALA A 84 -7.33 9.29 8.21
CA ALA A 84 -7.21 9.72 9.61
C ALA A 84 -7.81 11.13 9.67
N GLY A 85 -9.10 11.20 10.01
CA GLY A 85 -9.81 12.46 10.24
C GLY A 85 -9.36 13.14 11.51
#